data_AF-A0A9E2J5J4-F1
#
_entry.id   AF-A0A9E2J5J4-F1
#
_cell.length_a   1.000
_cell.length_b   1.000
_cell.length_c   1.000
_cell.angle_alpha   90.00
_cell.angle_beta   90.00
_cell.angle_gamma   90.00
#
_symmetry.space_group_name_H-M   'P 1'
#
loop_
_entity.id
_entity.type
_entity.pdbx_description
1 polymer ?
#
loop_
_entity_poly.entity_id
_entity_poly.type
_entity_poly.pdbx_seq_one_letter_code
_entity_poly.pdbx_strand_id
1 'polypeptide(L)' 'MPSFSETWLPYIYLYGVGGIFFLAGMIIARKSNALDITKKKHRYWYKVLIFGYLYFMIIHALLIIAALYW' A
#
# COMPACT_ATOMS: atom_id res chain seq x y z
N MET A 1 -13.84 24.00 -0.41
CA MET A 1 -13.02 22.85 0.02
C MET A 1 -13.64 21.60 -0.57
N PRO A 2 -12.85 20.69 -1.15
CA PRO A 2 -13.39 19.43 -1.67
C PRO A 2 -14.02 18.62 -0.54
N SER A 3 -15.09 17.91 -0.86
CA SER A 3 -15.81 17.05 0.08
C SER A 3 -14.98 15.83 0.47
N PHE A 4 -15.38 15.13 1.53
CA PHE A 4 -14.79 13.85 1.91
C PHE A 4 -14.83 12.84 0.74
N SER A 5 -15.95 12.81 0.00
CA SER A 5 -16.15 11.93 -1.14
C SER A 5 -15.18 12.19 -2.30
N GLU A 6 -14.67 13.41 -2.42
CA GLU A 6 -13.72 13.82 -3.47
C GLU A 6 -12.26 13.65 -3.05
N THR A 7 -11.98 13.39 -1.76
CA THR A 7 -10.62 13.37 -1.20
C THR A 7 -10.29 12.06 -0.51
N TRP A 8 -10.95 11.80 0.61
CA TRP A 8 -10.67 10.66 1.48
C TRP A 8 -11.31 9.36 1.00
N LEU A 9 -12.51 9.41 0.42
CA LEU A 9 -13.18 8.21 -0.07
C LEU A 9 -12.38 7.48 -1.17
N PRO A 10 -11.85 8.15 -2.21
CA PRO A 10 -11.00 7.51 -3.21
C PRO A 10 -9.68 7.00 -2.63
N TYR A 11 -9.08 7.75 -1.70
CA TYR A 11 -7.88 7.32 -0.97
C TYR A 11 -8.11 6.03 -0.17
N ILE A 12 -9.19 5.97 0.61
CA ILE A 12 -9.58 4.78 1.39
C ILE A 12 -9.90 3.61 0.45
N TYR A 13 -10.56 3.87 -0.68
CA TYR A 13 -10.80 2.82 -1.67
C TYR A 13 -9.48 2.25 -2.23
N LEU A 14 -8.56 3.13 -2.65
CA LEU A 14 -7.28 2.74 -3.22
C LEU A 14 -6.43 1.91 -2.23
N TYR A 15 -6.27 2.40 -0.99
CA TYR A 15 -5.41 1.73 -0.01
C TYR A 15 -6.14 0.73 0.91
N GLY A 16 -7.46 0.75 0.95
CA GLY A 16 -8.27 -0.25 1.64
C GLY A 16 -8.51 -1.44 0.73
N VAL A 17 -9.29 -1.23 -0.33
CA VAL A 17 -9.65 -2.30 -1.29
C VAL A 17 -8.42 -2.74 -2.07
N GLY A 18 -7.66 -1.82 -2.64
CA GLY A 18 -6.41 -2.15 -3.32
C GLY A 18 -5.37 -2.80 -2.39
N GLY A 19 -5.36 -2.41 -1.11
CA GLY A 19 -4.53 -3.04 -0.08
C GLY A 19 -4.88 -4.50 0.18
N ILE A 20 -6.17 -4.84 0.21
CA ILE A 20 -6.62 -6.23 0.32
C ILE A 20 -6.09 -7.07 -0.85
N PHE A 21 -6.24 -6.58 -2.08
CA PHE A 21 -5.74 -7.27 -3.28
C PHE A 21 -4.21 -7.40 -3.27
N PHE A 22 -3.50 -6.35 -2.88
CA PHE A 22 -2.05 -6.37 -2.76
C PHE A 22 -1.58 -7.43 -1.74
N LEU A 23 -2.16 -7.45 -0.54
CA LEU A 23 -1.82 -8.43 0.50
C LEU A 23 -2.20 -9.86 0.08
N ALA A 24 -3.35 -10.05 -0.56
CA ALA A 24 -3.74 -11.34 -1.11
C ALA A 24 -2.72 -11.83 -2.15
N GLY A 25 -2.28 -10.95 -3.06
CA GLY A 25 -1.21 -11.25 -4.03
C GLY A 25 0.11 -11.62 -3.35
N MET A 26 0.50 -10.89 -2.30
CA MET A 26 1.68 -11.21 -1.50
C MET A 26 1.58 -12.59 -0.82
N ILE A 27 0.41 -12.96 -0.31
CA ILE A 27 0.16 -14.28 0.28
C ILE A 27 0.30 -15.37 -0.78
N ILE A 28 -0.30 -15.18 -1.95
CA ILE A 28 -0.22 -16.14 -3.08
C ILE A 28 1.22 -16.28 -3.56
N ALA A 29 1.96 -15.17 -3.69
CA ALA A 29 3.37 -15.19 -4.09
C ALA A 29 4.24 -15.99 -3.12
N ARG A 30 3.97 -15.90 -1.80
CA ARG A 30 4.65 -16.77 -0.82
C ARG A 30 4.24 -18.23 -0.95
N LYS A 31 2.94 -18.52 -1.06
CA LYS A 31 2.42 -19.90 -1.13
C LYS A 31 2.85 -20.64 -2.40
N SER A 32 3.07 -19.92 -3.50
CA SER A 32 3.55 -20.47 -4.77
C SER A 32 5.08 -20.57 -4.86
N ASN A 33 5.82 -20.26 -3.79
CA ASN A 33 7.29 -20.16 -3.75
C ASN A 33 7.91 -19.11 -4.70
N ALA A 34 7.10 -18.31 -5.41
CA ALA A 34 7.59 -17.16 -6.18
C ALA A 34 8.32 -16.15 -5.28
N LEU A 35 7.85 -16.02 -4.03
CA LEU A 35 8.47 -15.21 -2.99
C LEU A 35 8.80 -16.07 -1.75
N ASP A 36 9.81 -16.93 -1.93
CA ASP A 36 10.36 -17.77 -0.87
C ASP A 36 11.08 -16.95 0.23
N ILE A 37 10.44 -16.83 1.40
CA ILE A 37 10.97 -16.08 2.54
C ILE A 37 12.18 -16.71 3.20
N THR A 38 12.61 -17.93 2.85
CA THR A 38 13.85 -18.53 3.38
C THR A 38 15.07 -17.85 2.76
N LYS A 39 14.98 -17.45 1.48
CA LYS A 39 16.04 -16.77 0.71
C LYS A 39 16.20 -15.31 1.16
N LYS A 40 17.44 -14.91 1.47
CA LYS A 40 17.77 -13.54 1.94
C LYS A 40 17.25 -12.45 0.99
N LYS A 41 17.48 -12.61 -0.32
CA LYS A 41 17.06 -11.64 -1.35
C LYS A 41 15.53 -11.48 -1.42
N HIS A 42 14.80 -12.59 -1.34
CA HIS A 42 13.33 -12.57 -1.42
C HIS A 42 12.72 -11.95 -0.17
N ARG A 43 13.27 -12.24 1.00
CA ARG A 43 12.88 -11.60 2.26
C ARG A 43 13.15 -10.09 2.27
N TYR A 44 14.22 -9.63 1.62
CA TYR A 44 14.44 -8.20 1.39
C TYR A 44 13.33 -7.61 0.54
N TRP A 45 13.02 -8.21 -0.62
CA TRP A 45 11.94 -7.75 -1.49
C TRP A 45 10.56 -7.80 -0.83
N TYR A 46 10.28 -8.82 0.00
CA TYR A 46 9.07 -8.87 0.82
C TYR A 46 8.91 -7.60 1.66
N LYS A 47 9.97 -7.22 2.38
CA LYS A 47 9.98 -6.03 3.24
C LYS A 47 9.87 -4.76 2.42
N VAL A 48 10.57 -4.66 1.29
CA VAL A 48 10.49 -3.51 0.38
C VAL A 48 9.09 -3.32 -0.17
N LEU A 49 8.40 -4.40 -0.55
CA LEU A 49 7.03 -4.33 -1.08
C LEU A 49 6.05 -3.81 -0.02
N ILE A 50 6.10 -4.36 1.20
CA ILE A 50 5.26 -3.89 2.32
C ILE A 50 5.61 -2.45 2.69
N PHE A 51 6.90 -2.13 2.79
CA PHE A 51 7.36 -0.78 3.10
C PHE A 51 6.92 0.22 2.04
N GLY A 52 7.12 -0.08 0.75
CA GLY A 52 6.75 0.78 -0.36
C GLY A 52 5.25 1.08 -0.37
N TYR A 53 4.42 0.06 -0.11
CA TYR A 53 2.98 0.24 0.03
C TYR A 53 2.62 1.25 1.14
N LEU A 54 3.16 1.05 2.35
CA LEU A 54 2.89 1.93 3.49
C LEU A 54 3.48 3.34 3.29
N TYR A 55 4.68 3.43 2.70
CA TYR A 55 5.35 4.68 2.40
C TYR A 55 4.50 5.54 1.46
N PHE A 56 4.02 4.96 0.34
CA PHE A 56 3.15 5.68 -0.59
C PHE A 56 1.81 6.04 0.04
N MET A 57 1.21 5.15 0.83
CA MET A 57 -0.03 5.42 1.56
C MET A 57 0.13 6.65 2.47
N ILE A 58 1.19 6.71 3.29
CA ILE A 58 1.45 7.80 4.22
C ILE A 58 1.73 9.11 3.48
N ILE A 59 2.62 9.09 2.48
CA ILE A 59 2.94 10.32 1.73
C ILE A 59 1.70 10.85 1.02
N HIS A 60 0.88 9.99 0.43
CA HIS A 60 -0.33 10.41 -0.23
C HIS A 60 -1.32 11.05 0.76
N ALA A 61 -1.49 10.49 1.96
CA ALA A 61 -2.29 11.12 3.00
C ALA A 61 -1.74 12.49 3.43
N LEU A 62 -0.42 12.60 3.61
CA LEU A 62 0.23 13.87 3.94
C LEU A 62 0.02 14.93 2.86
N LEU A 63 0.06 14.53 1.58
CA LEU A 63 -0.21 15.43 0.46
C LEU A 63 -1.68 15.85 0.38
N ILE A 64 -2.63 14.97 0.71
CA ILE A 64 -4.05 15.34 0.84
C ILE A 64 -4.22 16.39 1.94
N ILE A 65 -3.59 16.18 3.11
CA ILE A 65 -3.63 17.14 4.22
C ILE A 65 -3.00 18.47 3.80
N ALA A 66 -1.82 18.43 3.18
CA ALA A 66 -1.15 19.64 2.70
C ALA A 66 -2.05 20.43 1.73
N ALA A 67 -2.70 19.76 0.78
CA ALA A 67 -3.58 20.41 -0.20
C ALA A 67 -4.90 20.93 0.41
N LEU A 68 -5.38 20.35 1.52
CA LEU A 68 -6.62 20.76 2.16
C LEU A 68 -6.46 21.94 3.12
N TYR A 69 -5.28 22.09 3.74
CA TYR A 69 -5.07 23.01 4.85
C TYR A 69 -3.95 24.03 4.63
N TRP A 70 -3.26 23.99 3.49
CA TRP A 70 -2.21 24.91 3.09
C TRP A 70 -2.42 25.39 1.66
#